data_AF-A0A653P6V2-F1
#
_entry.id   AF-A0A653P6V2-F1
#
_cell.length_a   1.000
_cell.length_b   1.000
_cell.length_c   1.000
_cell.angle_alpha   90.00
_cell.angle_beta   90.00
_cell.angle_gamma   90.00
#
_symmetry.space_group_name_H-M   'P 1'
#
loop_
_entity.id
_entity.type
_entity.pdbx_description
1 polymer ?
#
loop_
_entity_poly.entity_id
_entity_poly.type
_entity_poly.pdbx_seq_one_letter_code
_entity_poly.pdbx_strand_id
1 'polypeptide(L)'
;MARIEDLDRVAAAAANGTPDAAATQLAALDELVAAVDADRAAGTFARWGRAVARDARTGAELLPRPLFEALHDRAGLDAAWPVGNAGLLQTYGSLLSPDAPAEHGRERWFGGALATALGLDPGAFAPWAGERTLLSRATEAATVLLASGGEFSWYALVDGRATRAVLTHEHGGSRALAYAVAPEPGTRPLLVALLPVTQAEPVRRELDEASARLRWGAA
;
A
#
# COMPACT_ATOMS: atom_id res chain seq x y z
N MET A 1 -3.50 -20.94 -6.99
CA MET A 1 -3.90 -21.54 -5.71
C MET A 1 -2.70 -21.76 -4.80
N ALA A 2 -1.72 -22.60 -5.16
CA ALA A 2 -0.51 -22.87 -4.34
C ALA A 2 0.18 -21.60 -3.77
N ARG A 3 0.34 -20.54 -4.58
CA ARG A 3 1.00 -19.29 -4.13
C ARG A 3 0.25 -18.49 -3.05
N ILE A 4 -1.08 -18.59 -2.99
CA ILE A 4 -1.87 -17.90 -1.94
C ILE A 4 -1.78 -18.69 -0.63
N GLU A 5 -1.80 -20.03 -0.72
CA GLU A 5 -1.64 -20.93 0.42
C GLU A 5 -0.27 -20.77 1.09
N ASP A 6 0.79 -20.52 0.30
CA ASP A 6 2.12 -20.23 0.84
C ASP A 6 2.16 -18.88 1.59
N LEU A 7 1.52 -17.83 1.06
CA LEU A 7 1.38 -16.55 1.76
C LEU A 7 0.62 -16.71 3.09
N ASP A 8 -0.47 -17.48 3.08
CA ASP A 8 -1.28 -17.75 4.28
C ASP A 8 -0.48 -18.53 5.34
N ARG A 9 0.28 -19.53 4.90
CA ARG A 9 1.14 -20.33 5.79
C ARG A 9 2.18 -19.45 6.47
N VAL A 10 2.86 -18.59 5.72
CA VAL A 10 3.87 -17.66 6.27
C VAL A 10 3.23 -16.65 7.21
N ALA A 11 2.09 -16.06 6.82
CA ALA A 11 1.34 -15.14 7.66
C ALA A 11 0.96 -15.76 9.02
N ALA A 12 0.39 -16.97 8.99
CA ALA A 12 -0.03 -17.70 10.19
C ALA A 12 1.16 -18.13 11.06
N ALA A 13 2.25 -18.62 10.45
CA ALA A 13 3.43 -19.05 11.18
C ALA A 13 4.12 -17.89 11.90
N ALA A 14 4.18 -16.73 11.26
CA ALA A 14 4.86 -15.56 11.81
C ALA A 14 4.00 -14.77 12.81
N ALA A 15 2.67 -14.88 12.77
CA ALA A 15 1.77 -14.24 13.73
C ALA A 15 2.05 -14.63 15.19
N ASN A 16 2.58 -15.84 15.42
CA ASN A 16 2.89 -16.38 16.75
C ASN A 16 4.41 -16.51 17.00
N GLY A 17 5.25 -15.99 16.10
CA GLY A 17 6.68 -16.22 16.09
C GLY A 17 7.53 -15.08 16.67
N THR A 18 8.84 -15.31 16.73
CA THR A 18 9.84 -14.25 16.93
C THR A 18 10.17 -13.56 15.60
N PRO A 19 10.80 -12.36 15.61
CA PRO A 19 11.28 -11.73 14.39
C PRO A 19 12.18 -12.63 13.53
N ASP A 20 13.09 -13.40 14.15
CA ASP A 20 13.96 -14.35 13.42
C ASP A 20 13.18 -15.49 12.74
N ALA A 21 12.14 -15.99 13.42
CA ALA A 21 11.26 -17.00 12.85
C ALA A 21 10.49 -16.42 11.66
N ALA A 22 9.96 -15.19 11.80
CA ALA A 22 9.28 -14.48 10.73
C ALA A 22 10.19 -14.24 9.52
N ALA A 23 11.45 -13.85 9.75
CA ALA A 23 12.45 -13.67 8.69
C ALA A 23 12.73 -15.00 7.95
N THR A 24 12.81 -16.11 8.68
CA THR A 24 12.99 -17.45 8.09
C THR A 24 11.79 -17.85 7.23
N GLN A 25 10.56 -17.59 7.71
CA GLN A 25 9.34 -17.87 6.94
C GLN A 25 9.24 -16.98 5.69
N LEU A 26 9.58 -15.69 5.82
CA LEU A 26 9.61 -14.75 4.71
C LEU A 26 10.62 -15.20 3.63
N ALA A 27 11.77 -15.71 4.05
CA ALA A 27 12.81 -16.21 3.15
C ALA A 27 12.37 -17.42 2.31
N ALA A 28 11.29 -18.11 2.68
CA ALA A 28 10.72 -19.21 1.90
C ALA A 28 9.83 -18.72 0.73
N LEU A 29 9.58 -17.42 0.61
CA LEU A 29 8.77 -16.82 -0.46
C LEU A 29 9.68 -16.19 -1.53
N ASP A 30 10.26 -17.02 -2.39
CA ASP A 30 11.28 -16.61 -3.37
C ASP A 30 10.86 -15.40 -4.21
N GLU A 31 9.64 -15.40 -4.78
CA GLU A 31 9.17 -14.28 -5.61
C GLU A 31 8.97 -12.98 -4.81
N LEU A 32 8.53 -13.07 -3.55
CA LEU A 32 8.36 -11.90 -2.69
C LEU A 32 9.72 -11.32 -2.32
N VAL A 33 10.66 -12.18 -1.90
CA VAL A 33 12.02 -11.76 -1.54
C VAL A 33 12.72 -11.11 -2.72
N ALA A 34 12.65 -11.73 -3.90
CA ALA A 34 13.23 -11.19 -5.13
C ALA A 34 12.61 -9.83 -5.50
N ALA A 35 11.29 -9.64 -5.31
CA ALA A 35 10.63 -8.37 -5.58
C ALA A 35 11.06 -7.27 -4.60
N VAL A 36 11.13 -7.57 -3.29
CA VAL A 36 11.61 -6.63 -2.27
C VAL A 36 13.06 -6.22 -2.54
N ASP A 37 13.91 -7.17 -2.93
CA ASP A 37 15.29 -6.88 -3.34
C ASP A 37 15.38 -5.95 -4.53
N ALA A 38 14.62 -6.26 -5.59
CA ALA A 38 14.62 -5.47 -6.81
C ALA A 38 14.18 -4.03 -6.52
N ASP A 39 13.15 -3.83 -5.70
CA ASP A 39 12.69 -2.50 -5.31
C ASP A 39 13.63 -1.76 -4.35
N ARG A 40 14.32 -2.48 -3.47
CA ARG A 40 15.40 -1.92 -2.66
C ARG A 40 16.53 -1.42 -3.55
N ALA A 41 17.00 -2.26 -4.47
CA ALA A 41 18.08 -1.93 -5.39
C ALA A 41 17.70 -0.77 -6.33
N ALA A 42 16.44 -0.70 -6.76
CA ALA A 42 15.92 0.39 -7.60
C ALA A 42 15.58 1.68 -6.81
N GLY A 43 15.61 1.65 -5.48
CA GLY A 43 15.23 2.79 -4.63
C GLY A 43 13.75 3.15 -4.70
N THR A 44 12.87 2.22 -5.12
CA THR A 44 11.44 2.50 -5.34
C THR A 44 10.74 2.96 -4.06
N PHE A 45 11.15 2.43 -2.90
CA PHE A 45 10.58 2.76 -1.60
C PHE A 45 10.67 4.25 -1.24
N ALA A 46 11.65 4.99 -1.75
CA ALA A 46 11.82 6.42 -1.49
C ALA A 46 10.72 7.29 -2.09
N ARG A 47 9.90 6.74 -3.00
CA ARG A 47 8.74 7.41 -3.58
C ARG A 47 7.50 7.36 -2.68
N TRP A 48 7.60 6.62 -1.58
CA TRP A 48 6.51 6.38 -0.65
C TRP A 48 6.80 7.00 0.72
N GLY A 49 5.77 7.56 1.33
CA GLY A 49 5.79 8.11 2.67
C GLY A 49 5.69 7.03 3.75
N ARG A 50 5.14 7.39 4.90
CA ARG A 50 4.95 6.47 6.03
C ARG A 50 3.50 6.08 6.17
N ALA A 51 3.27 4.83 6.57
CA ALA A 51 1.95 4.33 6.93
C ALA A 51 1.97 3.49 8.20
N VAL A 52 0.82 3.46 8.87
CA VAL A 52 0.55 2.66 10.06
C VAL A 52 0.08 1.26 9.63
N ALA A 53 0.73 0.21 10.15
CA ALA A 53 0.36 -1.19 9.93
C ALA A 53 -0.81 -1.67 10.82
N ARG A 54 -1.72 -0.75 11.18
CA ARG A 54 -2.93 -1.01 11.96
C ARG A 54 -4.11 -0.34 11.29
N ASP A 55 -5.25 -1.01 11.36
CA ASP A 55 -6.49 -0.48 10.85
C ASP A 55 -6.92 0.71 11.72
N ALA A 56 -7.15 1.86 11.09
CA ALA A 56 -7.43 3.11 11.82
C ALA A 56 -8.79 3.10 12.55
N ARG A 57 -9.73 2.23 12.15
CA ARG A 57 -11.08 2.16 12.70
C ARG A 57 -11.17 1.19 13.87
N THR A 58 -10.52 0.04 13.75
CA THR A 58 -10.60 -1.08 14.70
C THR A 58 -9.38 -1.17 15.60
N GLY A 59 -8.25 -0.57 15.20
CA GLY A 59 -6.95 -0.73 15.86
C GLY A 59 -6.31 -2.10 15.63
N ALA A 60 -6.96 -2.98 14.86
CA ALA A 60 -6.45 -4.32 14.56
C ALA A 60 -5.14 -4.24 13.77
N GLU A 61 -4.25 -5.20 14.02
CA GLU A 61 -3.00 -5.29 13.26
C GLU A 61 -3.31 -5.72 11.84
N LEU A 62 -2.90 -4.93 10.85
CA LEU A 62 -3.01 -5.31 9.45
C LEU A 62 -1.91 -6.31 9.10
N LEU A 63 -0.75 -6.19 9.74
CA LEU A 63 0.39 -7.08 9.56
C LEU A 63 0.97 -7.40 10.94
N PRO A 64 1.14 -8.66 11.34
CA PRO A 64 1.74 -8.99 12.63
C PRO A 64 3.11 -8.34 12.79
N ARG A 65 3.40 -7.85 13.99
CA ARG A 65 4.67 -7.15 14.29
C ARG A 65 5.93 -7.90 13.84
N PRO A 66 6.11 -9.21 14.10
CA PRO A 66 7.31 -9.92 13.64
C PRO A 66 7.51 -9.90 12.12
N LEU A 67 6.41 -9.99 11.34
CA LEU A 67 6.48 -9.88 9.87
C LEU A 67 6.78 -8.47 9.42
N PHE A 68 6.21 -7.47 10.10
CA PHE A 68 6.52 -6.08 9.82
C PHE A 68 8.02 -5.81 9.96
N GLU A 69 8.61 -6.23 11.08
CA GLU A 69 10.03 -6.02 11.37
C GLU A 69 10.88 -6.76 10.32
N ALA A 70 10.61 -8.05 10.09
CA ALA A 70 11.33 -8.83 9.09
C ALA A 70 11.25 -8.26 7.66
N LEU A 71 10.09 -7.75 7.24
CA LEU A 71 9.92 -7.11 5.93
C LEU A 71 10.74 -5.82 5.81
N HIS A 72 10.72 -4.97 6.84
CA HIS A 72 11.46 -3.69 6.82
C HIS A 72 12.96 -3.93 6.88
N ASP A 73 13.42 -4.87 7.70
CA ASP A 73 14.83 -5.27 7.75
C ASP A 73 15.29 -5.80 6.39
N ARG A 74 14.46 -6.62 5.72
CA ARG A 74 14.77 -7.17 4.40
C ARG A 74 14.84 -6.10 3.31
N ALA A 75 13.93 -5.13 3.37
CA ALA A 75 13.92 -3.95 2.52
C ALA A 75 15.03 -2.95 2.91
N GLY A 76 15.69 -3.17 4.06
CA GLY A 76 16.63 -2.31 4.76
C GLY A 76 16.16 -0.87 4.85
N LEU A 77 14.95 -0.71 5.38
CA LEU A 77 14.27 0.54 5.63
C LEU A 77 14.13 0.74 7.13
N ASP A 78 14.48 1.92 7.62
CA ASP A 78 14.25 2.28 9.01
C ASP A 78 12.75 2.38 9.28
N ALA A 79 12.28 1.61 10.27
CA ALA A 79 10.89 1.62 10.70
C ALA A 79 10.79 1.36 12.20
N ALA A 80 9.70 1.84 12.80
CA ALA A 80 9.40 1.61 14.20
C ALA A 80 7.95 1.18 14.29
N TRP A 81 7.70 -0.06 14.71
CA TRP A 81 6.35 -0.60 14.81
C TRP A 81 5.42 0.35 15.61
N PRO A 82 4.22 0.68 15.11
CA PRO A 82 3.56 0.15 13.91
C PRO A 82 3.73 0.99 12.64
N VAL A 83 4.68 1.93 12.59
CA VAL A 83 4.84 2.89 11.49
C VAL A 83 6.04 2.56 10.59
N GLY A 84 5.75 2.23 9.34
CA GLY A 84 6.73 1.78 8.34
C GLY A 84 6.62 2.50 7.00
N ASN A 85 7.34 2.01 5.99
CA ASN A 85 7.26 2.53 4.63
C ASN A 85 5.91 2.16 4.00
N ALA A 86 5.20 3.16 3.49
CA ALA A 86 3.86 2.98 2.96
C ALA A 86 3.86 2.04 1.75
N GLY A 87 4.84 2.14 0.83
CA GLY A 87 4.90 1.28 -0.35
C GLY A 87 5.09 -0.19 0.01
N LEU A 88 5.99 -0.47 0.95
CA LEU A 88 6.22 -1.82 1.47
C LEU A 88 4.97 -2.42 2.12
N LEU A 89 4.30 -1.67 2.99
CA LEU A 89 3.09 -2.11 3.68
C LEU A 89 1.92 -2.30 2.71
N GLN A 90 1.71 -1.31 1.84
CA GLN A 90 0.64 -1.31 0.86
C GLN A 90 0.84 -2.46 -0.13
N THR A 91 2.04 -2.78 -0.59
CA THR A 91 2.21 -3.88 -1.54
C THR A 91 2.41 -5.20 -0.82
N TYR A 92 3.64 -5.52 -0.42
CA TYR A 92 4.03 -6.80 0.13
C TYR A 92 3.40 -7.09 1.50
N GLY A 93 3.24 -6.07 2.34
CA GLY A 93 2.52 -6.21 3.62
C GLY A 93 1.10 -6.72 3.40
N SER A 94 0.33 -6.08 2.52
CA SER A 94 -1.05 -6.50 2.23
C SER A 94 -1.18 -7.91 1.64
N LEU A 95 -0.15 -8.40 0.94
CA LEU A 95 -0.13 -9.78 0.43
C LEU A 95 -0.07 -10.81 1.57
N LEU A 96 0.54 -10.44 2.70
CA LEU A 96 0.68 -11.23 3.92
C LEU A 96 -0.41 -10.94 4.95
N SER A 97 -1.46 -10.19 4.57
CA SER A 97 -2.58 -9.78 5.42
C SER A 97 -3.89 -10.46 4.96
N PRO A 98 -4.10 -11.76 5.21
CA PRO A 98 -5.23 -12.49 4.67
C PRO A 98 -6.59 -12.05 5.23
N ASP A 99 -6.62 -11.58 6.48
CA ASP A 99 -7.84 -11.15 7.17
C ASP A 99 -8.12 -9.65 7.01
N ALA A 100 -7.26 -8.92 6.29
CA ALA A 100 -7.48 -7.51 6.05
C ALA A 100 -8.70 -7.30 5.13
N PRO A 101 -9.50 -6.23 5.36
CA PRO A 101 -10.57 -5.84 4.44
C PRO A 101 -10.07 -5.75 2.99
N ALA A 102 -10.93 -6.07 2.01
CA ALA A 102 -10.52 -6.22 0.61
C ALA A 102 -9.73 -5.02 0.04
N GLU A 103 -10.04 -3.81 0.49
CA GLU A 103 -9.36 -2.57 0.09
C GLU A 103 -7.95 -2.41 0.69
N HIS A 104 -7.69 -3.02 1.85
CA HIS A 104 -6.39 -3.00 2.55
C HIS A 104 -5.59 -4.31 2.36
N GLY A 105 -6.26 -5.39 1.98
CA GLY A 105 -5.69 -6.72 1.81
C GLY A 105 -5.27 -7.02 0.38
N ARG A 106 -4.84 -8.27 0.17
CA ARG A 106 -4.32 -8.78 -1.11
C ARG A 106 -5.31 -8.75 -2.27
N GLU A 107 -6.61 -8.79 -2.00
CA GLU A 107 -7.66 -8.82 -3.02
C GLU A 107 -7.59 -7.63 -3.97
N ARG A 108 -7.14 -6.47 -3.49
CA ARG A 108 -6.98 -5.31 -4.37
C ARG A 108 -5.96 -5.50 -5.50
N TRP A 109 -5.01 -6.43 -5.32
CA TRP A 109 -3.99 -6.75 -6.30
C TRP A 109 -4.40 -7.92 -7.21
N PHE A 110 -5.11 -8.90 -6.67
CA PHE A 110 -5.57 -10.07 -7.43
C PHE A 110 -6.90 -9.85 -8.16
N GLY A 111 -7.80 -9.04 -7.61
CA GLY A 111 -9.18 -8.86 -8.07
C GLY A 111 -9.36 -7.89 -9.25
N GLY A 112 -8.29 -7.26 -9.72
CA GLY A 112 -8.29 -6.39 -10.93
C GLY A 112 -9.07 -5.07 -10.83
N ALA A 113 -9.91 -4.86 -9.81
CA ALA A 113 -10.73 -3.66 -9.66
C ALA A 113 -9.92 -2.36 -9.71
N LEU A 114 -8.76 -2.32 -9.03
CA LEU A 114 -7.87 -1.17 -9.05
C LEU A 114 -7.26 -0.92 -10.44
N ALA A 115 -6.85 -1.99 -11.14
CA ALA A 115 -6.30 -1.87 -12.49
C ALA A 115 -7.36 -1.37 -13.48
N THR A 116 -8.56 -1.94 -13.44
CA THR A 116 -9.72 -1.50 -14.23
C THR A 116 -10.02 -0.03 -13.95
N ALA A 117 -10.06 0.40 -12.70
CA ALA A 117 -10.31 1.79 -12.35
C ALA A 117 -9.27 2.78 -12.90
N LEU A 118 -8.04 2.31 -13.12
CA LEU A 118 -6.95 3.06 -13.75
C LEU A 118 -6.94 2.95 -15.29
N GLY A 119 -7.91 2.24 -15.88
CA GLY A 119 -7.96 1.99 -17.32
C GLY A 119 -6.88 1.01 -17.81
N LEU A 120 -6.37 0.16 -16.93
CA LEU A 120 -5.35 -0.85 -17.23
C LEU A 120 -5.98 -2.24 -17.39
N ASP A 121 -5.21 -3.17 -17.97
CA ASP A 121 -5.58 -4.59 -17.98
C ASP A 121 -5.83 -5.11 -16.55
N PRO A 122 -6.88 -5.90 -16.28
CA PRO A 122 -7.18 -6.38 -14.93
C PRO A 122 -6.03 -7.13 -14.24
N GLY A 123 -5.12 -7.75 -15.00
CA GLY A 123 -3.93 -8.43 -14.50
C GLY A 123 -2.72 -7.53 -14.26
N ALA A 124 -2.80 -6.22 -14.53
CA ALA A 124 -1.66 -5.30 -14.48
C ALA A 124 -0.98 -5.22 -13.09
N PHE A 125 -1.71 -5.51 -12.02
CA PHE A 125 -1.17 -5.55 -10.65
C PHE A 125 -1.10 -6.96 -10.06
N ALA A 126 -1.19 -8.01 -10.87
CA ALA A 126 -0.89 -9.35 -10.40
C ALA A 126 0.56 -9.36 -9.84
N PRO A 127 0.80 -9.74 -8.57
CA PRO A 127 2.07 -9.44 -7.88
C PRO A 127 3.32 -9.99 -8.57
N TRP A 128 3.18 -11.13 -9.24
CA TRP A 128 4.28 -11.90 -9.84
C TRP A 128 4.27 -11.84 -11.37
N ALA A 129 3.47 -10.97 -11.96
CA ALA A 129 3.32 -10.87 -13.40
C ALA A 129 4.37 -9.93 -14.02
N GLY A 130 4.94 -10.38 -15.14
CA GLY A 130 5.88 -9.60 -15.95
C GLY A 130 7.25 -9.43 -15.29
N GLU A 131 8.08 -8.58 -15.91
CA GLU A 131 9.48 -8.36 -15.51
C GLU A 131 9.65 -7.31 -14.41
N ARG A 132 8.63 -6.48 -14.19
CA ARG A 132 8.66 -5.43 -13.15
C ARG A 132 8.09 -5.97 -11.85
N THR A 133 8.35 -5.26 -10.75
CA THR A 133 7.73 -5.57 -9.45
C THR A 133 6.34 -4.95 -9.34
N LEU A 134 5.51 -5.50 -8.43
CA LEU A 134 4.22 -4.91 -8.08
C LEU A 134 4.36 -3.45 -7.64
N LEU A 135 5.31 -3.17 -6.74
CA LEU A 135 5.52 -1.82 -6.21
C LEU A 135 5.90 -0.84 -7.32
N SER A 136 6.82 -1.21 -8.21
CA SER A 136 7.22 -0.36 -9.34
C SER A 136 6.00 0.01 -10.21
N ARG A 137 5.18 -0.98 -10.58
CA ARG A 137 3.95 -0.75 -11.38
C ARG A 137 2.93 0.13 -10.65
N ALA A 138 2.66 -0.16 -9.38
CA ALA A 138 1.71 0.61 -8.57
C ALA A 138 2.19 2.06 -8.37
N THR A 139 3.49 2.25 -8.16
CA THR A 139 4.11 3.57 -8.00
C THR A 139 3.97 4.41 -9.27
N GLU A 140 4.23 3.82 -10.43
CA GLU A 140 4.07 4.50 -11.72
C GLU A 140 2.60 4.92 -11.93
N ALA A 141 1.66 4.00 -11.76
CA ALA A 141 0.24 4.28 -11.97
C ALA A 141 -0.27 5.38 -11.02
N ALA A 142 0.10 5.32 -9.74
CA ALA A 142 -0.24 6.36 -8.77
C ALA A 142 0.40 7.71 -9.11
N THR A 143 1.64 7.73 -9.60
CA THR A 143 2.33 8.95 -10.03
C THR A 143 1.60 9.59 -11.21
N VAL A 144 1.20 8.79 -12.20
CA VAL A 144 0.42 9.25 -13.36
C VAL A 144 -0.94 9.80 -12.92
N LEU A 145 -1.64 9.11 -12.02
CA LEU A 145 -2.93 9.57 -11.49
C LEU A 145 -2.79 10.89 -10.72
N LEU A 146 -1.80 10.99 -9.84
CA LEU A 146 -1.51 12.25 -9.14
C LEU A 146 -1.17 13.35 -10.15
N ALA A 147 -0.41 13.08 -11.21
CA ALA A 147 -0.09 14.10 -12.20
C ALA A 147 -1.31 14.58 -13.02
N SER A 148 -2.24 13.68 -13.37
CA SER A 148 -3.40 14.01 -14.20
C SER A 148 -4.49 14.79 -13.47
N GLY A 149 -4.61 14.61 -12.15
CA GLY A 149 -5.64 15.23 -11.32
C GLY A 149 -7.01 14.53 -11.35
N GLY A 150 -7.17 13.49 -12.17
CA GLY A 150 -8.36 12.63 -12.19
C GLY A 150 -9.69 13.35 -12.43
N GLU A 151 -10.79 12.71 -12.02
CA GLU A 151 -12.13 13.32 -11.96
C GLU A 151 -12.21 14.35 -10.83
N PHE A 152 -11.54 14.05 -9.71
CA PHE A 152 -11.57 14.87 -8.52
C PHE A 152 -10.17 14.93 -7.91
N SER A 153 -9.75 16.15 -7.58
CA SER A 153 -8.50 16.45 -6.90
C SER A 153 -8.78 17.26 -5.64
N TRP A 154 -8.12 16.89 -4.56
CA TRP A 154 -8.22 17.57 -3.28
C TRP A 154 -6.85 17.83 -2.68
N TYR A 155 -6.72 19.00 -2.05
CA TYR A 155 -5.50 19.47 -1.43
C TYR A 155 -5.81 20.08 -0.07
N ALA A 156 -5.01 19.76 0.93
CA ALA A 156 -5.06 20.42 2.23
C ALA A 156 -3.69 20.40 2.90
N LEU A 157 -3.55 21.27 3.91
CA LEU A 157 -2.48 21.17 4.90
C LEU A 157 -3.03 20.48 6.14
N VAL A 158 -2.37 19.40 6.55
CA VAL A 158 -2.66 18.71 7.81
C VAL A 158 -1.37 18.73 8.61
N ASP A 159 -1.39 19.33 9.81
CA ASP A 159 -0.20 19.53 10.64
C ASP A 159 0.96 20.21 9.88
N GLY A 160 0.64 21.15 8.99
CA GLY A 160 1.61 21.84 8.13
C GLY A 160 2.18 21.01 6.98
N ARG A 161 1.82 19.72 6.87
CA ARG A 161 2.22 18.82 5.79
C ARG A 161 1.23 18.94 4.63
N ALA A 162 1.74 19.15 3.42
CA ALA A 162 0.92 19.16 2.22
C ALA A 162 0.37 17.76 1.94
N THR A 163 -0.95 17.67 1.74
CA THR A 163 -1.65 16.45 1.39
C THR A 163 -2.30 16.61 0.02
N ARG A 164 -2.39 15.51 -0.72
CA ARG A 164 -3.04 15.46 -2.03
C ARG A 164 -3.79 14.14 -2.19
N ALA A 165 -5.06 14.22 -2.55
CA ALA A 165 -5.87 13.07 -2.93
C ALA A 165 -6.40 13.25 -4.35
N VAL A 166 -6.39 12.18 -5.15
CA VAL A 166 -6.93 12.18 -6.51
C VAL A 166 -7.79 10.93 -6.71
N LEU A 167 -8.99 11.12 -7.27
CA LEU A 167 -9.89 10.05 -7.69
C LEU A 167 -10.01 10.02 -9.22
N THR A 168 -9.96 8.84 -9.82
CA THR A 168 -10.32 8.66 -11.24
C THR A 168 -11.83 8.80 -11.47
N HIS A 169 -12.20 8.91 -12.75
CA HIS A 169 -13.55 8.59 -13.19
C HIS A 169 -13.89 7.13 -12.89
N GLU A 170 -15.19 6.83 -12.79
CA GLU A 170 -15.63 5.44 -12.70
C GLU A 170 -15.30 4.68 -13.98
N HIS A 171 -14.66 3.53 -13.82
CA HIS A 171 -14.45 2.58 -14.89
C HIS A 171 -14.75 1.17 -14.39
N GLY A 172 -15.62 0.45 -15.08
CA GLY A 172 -16.02 -0.91 -14.69
C GLY A 172 -16.61 -1.00 -13.28
N GLY A 173 -17.30 0.04 -12.80
CA GLY A 173 -17.90 0.09 -11.46
C GLY A 173 -16.90 0.38 -10.32
N SER A 174 -15.66 0.78 -10.63
CA SER A 174 -14.65 1.13 -9.64
C SER A 174 -13.95 2.45 -9.98
N ARG A 175 -13.40 3.11 -8.97
CA ARG A 175 -12.52 4.29 -9.07
C ARG A 175 -11.20 3.98 -8.37
N ALA A 176 -10.13 4.62 -8.79
CA ALA A 176 -8.84 4.55 -8.12
C ALA A 176 -8.62 5.83 -7.33
N LEU A 177 -8.22 5.68 -6.08
CA LEU A 177 -7.78 6.75 -5.20
C LEU A 177 -6.27 6.68 -5.06
N ALA A 178 -5.57 7.77 -5.38
CA ALA A 178 -4.18 7.99 -4.96
C ALA A 178 -4.14 9.06 -3.85
N TYR A 179 -3.39 8.78 -2.78
CA TYR A 179 -3.18 9.72 -1.69
C TYR A 179 -1.71 9.89 -1.38
N ALA A 180 -1.27 11.15 -1.27
CA ALA A 180 0.10 11.52 -0.98
C ALA A 180 0.18 12.56 0.15
N VAL A 181 1.23 12.47 0.95
CA VAL A 181 1.47 13.33 2.12
C VAL A 181 2.94 13.72 2.16
N ALA A 182 3.23 15.01 2.37
CA ALA A 182 4.59 15.49 2.59
C ALA A 182 5.14 14.88 3.88
N PRO A 183 6.33 14.27 3.93
CA PRO A 183 6.87 13.72 5.17
C PRO A 183 7.04 14.78 6.25
N GLU A 184 7.39 16.00 5.86
CA GLU A 184 7.59 17.16 6.74
C GLU A 184 6.98 18.43 6.12
N PRO A 185 6.67 19.47 6.92
CA PRO A 185 6.23 20.76 6.39
C PRO A 185 7.21 21.33 5.34
N GLY A 186 6.66 21.83 4.23
CA GLY A 186 7.46 22.42 3.14
C GLY A 186 8.15 21.41 2.19
N THR A 187 8.05 20.11 2.45
CA THR A 187 8.57 19.06 1.56
C THR A 187 7.54 18.61 0.53
N ARG A 188 8.01 17.90 -0.51
CA ARG A 188 7.11 17.36 -1.55
C ARG A 188 6.32 16.17 -1.01
N PRO A 189 5.02 16.06 -1.32
CA PRO A 189 4.22 14.88 -0.99
C PRO A 189 4.79 13.59 -1.55
N LEU A 190 4.85 12.56 -0.71
CA LEU A 190 5.19 11.19 -1.07
C LEU A 190 3.94 10.32 -1.06
N LEU A 191 3.90 9.29 -1.89
CA LEU A 191 2.74 8.41 -2.02
C LEU A 191 2.52 7.62 -0.73
N VAL A 192 1.28 7.55 -0.26
CA VAL A 192 0.90 6.76 0.92
C VAL A 192 -0.04 5.63 0.53
N ALA A 193 -1.03 5.89 -0.31
CA ALA A 193 -2.04 4.90 -0.64
C ALA A 193 -2.43 4.93 -2.12
N LEU A 194 -2.72 3.74 -2.65
CA LEU A 194 -3.36 3.52 -3.93
C LEU A 194 -4.44 2.45 -3.72
N LEU A 195 -5.71 2.85 -3.79
CA LEU A 195 -6.85 2.03 -3.35
C LEU A 195 -7.96 2.01 -4.39
N PRO A 196 -8.66 0.87 -4.58
CA PRO A 196 -9.93 0.85 -5.29
C PRO A 196 -11.02 1.45 -4.40
N VAL A 197 -11.95 2.18 -5.02
CA VAL A 197 -13.07 2.86 -4.35
C VAL A 197 -14.34 2.59 -5.15
N THR A 198 -15.35 2.04 -4.48
CA THR A 198 -16.64 1.74 -5.13
C THR A 198 -17.51 2.98 -5.26
N GLN A 199 -17.45 3.91 -4.30
CA GLN A 199 -18.32 5.10 -4.26
C GLN A 199 -17.51 6.36 -3.96
N ALA A 200 -17.63 7.39 -4.79
CA ALA A 200 -16.88 8.63 -4.63
C ALA A 200 -17.38 9.49 -3.46
N GLU A 201 -18.69 9.51 -3.21
CA GLU A 201 -19.30 10.45 -2.26
C GLU A 201 -18.84 10.25 -0.81
N PRO A 202 -18.71 9.02 -0.26
CA PRO A 202 -18.14 8.83 1.06
C PRO A 202 -16.68 9.32 1.16
N VAL A 203 -15.88 9.11 0.11
CA VAL A 203 -14.48 9.58 0.07
C VAL A 203 -14.41 11.10 0.04
N ARG A 204 -15.26 11.75 -0.76
CA ARG A 204 -15.33 13.23 -0.83
C ARG A 204 -15.73 13.81 0.52
N ARG A 205 -16.78 13.27 1.15
CA ARG A 205 -17.20 13.69 2.50
C ARG A 205 -16.09 13.49 3.52
N GLU A 206 -15.43 12.33 3.49
CA GLU A 206 -14.32 12.03 4.39
C GLU A 206 -13.17 13.04 4.22
N LEU A 207 -12.88 13.47 2.99
CA LEU A 207 -11.86 14.47 2.67
C LEU A 207 -12.25 15.89 3.10
N ASP A 208 -13.50 16.28 2.93
CA ASP A 208 -14.00 17.57 3.42
C ASP A 208 -13.89 17.65 4.96
N GLU A 209 -14.23 16.55 5.64
CA GLU A 209 -14.01 16.37 7.08
C GLU A 209 -12.52 16.17 7.44
N ALA A 210 -11.65 15.81 6.48
CA ALA A 210 -10.23 15.50 6.69
C ALA A 210 -9.32 16.71 6.79
N SER A 211 -9.80 17.93 6.61
CA SER A 211 -8.99 19.14 6.81
C SER A 211 -8.25 19.18 8.16
N ALA A 212 -8.67 18.35 9.14
CA ALA A 212 -8.06 18.26 10.47
C ALA A 212 -7.14 17.04 10.73
N ARG A 213 -7.08 15.98 9.91
CA ARG A 213 -6.23 14.79 10.22
C ARG A 213 -5.89 13.95 8.99
N LEU A 214 -4.77 13.21 9.04
CA LEU A 214 -4.28 12.32 7.99
C LEU A 214 -5.24 11.13 7.71
N ARG A 215 -5.11 10.51 6.54
CA ARG A 215 -6.03 9.45 6.04
C ARG A 215 -5.32 8.24 5.47
N TRP A 216 -6.09 7.15 5.31
CA TRP A 216 -5.66 5.90 4.66
C TRP A 216 -4.33 5.35 5.17
N GLY A 217 -4.19 5.40 6.50
CA GLY A 217 -3.02 4.90 7.21
C GLY A 217 -1.81 5.83 7.20
N ALA A 218 -1.86 7.04 6.62
CA ALA A 218 -0.74 7.98 6.65
C ALA A 218 -0.27 8.29 8.09
N ALA A 219 1.05 8.37 8.25
CA ALA A 219 1.74 8.72 9.49
C ALA A 219 2.75 9.87 9.29
#